data_AF-A0A1K2HLB6-F1
#
_entry.id   AF-A0A1K2HLB6-F1
#
_cell.length_a   1.000
_cell.length_b   1.000
_cell.length_c   1.000
_cell.angle_alpha   90.00
_cell.angle_beta   90.00
_cell.angle_gamma   90.00
#
_symmetry.space_group_name_H-M   'P 1'
#
loop_
_entity.id
_entity.type
_entity.pdbx_description
1 polymer ?
#
loop_
_entity_poly.entity_id
_entity_poly.type
_entity_poly.pdbx_seq_one_letter_code
_entity_poly.pdbx_strand_id
1 'polypeptide(L)'
;MSENQQALIDWKTDAWKDPNMVAWYSKRMFENSGTNQLKHHLEMRFISRYATGPKVLDVGCGTGRGSIPLAQRGLDVTGIDSSQAMLDETRRLAGDTPMTLLPGDVANLPLPDSSFDFLLSLNVVVHFPHWQNILLEWDRVLKPGGRILFDIHSLDHLEAVHGPGEKTQQILQANESAVGSYMSHARSADLVAWADEHGYRVQAIVPVGGFVVSTRNHWLADLETKHWWNRLLGWMTADQKLFDFALWLETEVVWKLPCTSTGRFMVVLDKVADPEGNARWLAEQRRLNAAWRAGDSLAALPALDATSLQALKQHLIHPRNTYLMYELLNVALRHFPALPLDRYLPDEFVQLFSDWHLQSDIDQFSLRVAGDWRRNGGFGAKFEHAGVPFGPGMEYHLVRDILTTYLDVFQQGEQ
;
A
#
# COMPACT_ATOMS: atom_id res chain seq x y z
N MET A 1 19.19 3.57 23.85
CA MET A 1 17.74 3.34 23.68
C MET A 1 17.03 4.00 24.85
N SER A 2 15.94 4.74 24.62
CA SER A 2 15.19 5.39 25.71
C SER A 2 14.30 4.39 26.46
N GLU A 3 13.89 4.72 27.69
CA GLU A 3 12.95 3.88 28.47
C GLU A 3 11.63 3.63 27.71
N ASN A 4 11.12 4.65 27.00
CA ASN A 4 9.91 4.51 26.18
C ASN A 4 10.10 3.55 25.00
N GLN A 5 11.28 3.54 24.36
CA GLN A 5 11.59 2.60 23.29
C GLN A 5 11.67 1.17 23.80
N GLN A 6 12.28 0.94 24.97
CA GLN A 6 12.33 -0.40 25.59
C GLN A 6 10.92 -0.90 25.93
N ALA A 7 10.10 -0.08 26.59
CA ALA A 7 8.72 -0.44 26.93
C ALA A 7 7.88 -0.82 25.70
N LEU A 8 8.13 -0.15 24.57
CA LEU A 8 7.48 -0.44 23.30
C LEU A 8 7.89 -1.78 22.70
N ILE A 9 9.18 -2.10 22.74
CA ILE A 9 9.72 -3.39 22.30
C ILE A 9 9.14 -4.51 23.15
N ASP A 10 9.15 -4.33 24.47
CA ASP A 10 8.64 -5.31 25.43
C ASP A 10 7.14 -5.56 25.19
N TRP A 11 6.34 -4.49 25.06
CA TRP A 11 4.90 -4.63 24.80
C TRP A 11 4.61 -5.38 23.51
N LYS A 12 5.29 -5.05 22.41
CA LYS A 12 5.09 -5.73 21.11
C LYS A 12 5.50 -7.20 21.18
N THR A 13 6.58 -7.50 21.87
CA THR A 13 7.09 -8.87 22.05
C THR A 13 6.14 -9.69 22.94
N ASP A 14 5.64 -9.10 24.02
CA ASP A 14 4.77 -9.76 24.98
C ASP A 14 3.35 -9.99 24.44
N ALA A 15 2.83 -9.09 23.60
CA ALA A 15 1.50 -9.21 22.99
C ALA A 15 1.34 -10.52 22.20
N TRP A 16 2.42 -11.04 21.62
CA TRP A 16 2.40 -12.28 20.83
C TRP A 16 2.59 -13.55 21.68
N LYS A 17 2.81 -13.42 22.99
CA LYS A 17 2.83 -14.57 23.91
C LYS A 17 1.43 -15.06 24.29
N ASP A 18 0.40 -14.23 24.10
CA ASP A 18 -1.00 -14.61 24.38
C ASP A 18 -1.54 -15.56 23.30
N PRO A 19 -1.91 -16.81 23.64
CA PRO A 19 -2.47 -17.77 22.70
C PRO A 19 -3.76 -17.29 22.02
N ASN A 20 -4.56 -16.42 22.66
CA ASN A 20 -5.78 -15.88 22.04
C ASN A 20 -5.45 -14.89 20.93
N MET A 21 -4.42 -14.04 21.14
CA MET A 21 -3.91 -13.13 20.12
C MET A 21 -3.34 -13.92 18.92
N VAL A 22 -2.60 -14.99 19.20
CA VAL A 22 -2.08 -15.90 18.17
C VAL A 22 -3.21 -16.58 17.41
N ALA A 23 -4.21 -17.13 18.10
CA ALA A 23 -5.35 -17.79 17.47
C ALA A 23 -6.18 -16.83 16.60
N TRP A 24 -6.43 -15.60 17.10
CA TRP A 24 -7.09 -14.55 16.32
C TRP A 24 -6.29 -14.19 15.07
N TYR A 25 -4.97 -13.99 15.21
CA TYR A 25 -4.10 -13.65 14.10
C TYR A 25 -4.00 -14.77 13.08
N SER A 26 -3.81 -16.01 13.55
CA SER A 26 -3.79 -17.21 12.71
C SER A 26 -5.10 -17.34 11.95
N LYS A 27 -6.26 -17.26 12.61
CA LYS A 27 -7.56 -17.29 11.93
C LYS A 27 -7.66 -16.22 10.85
N ARG A 28 -7.33 -14.96 11.19
CA ARG A 28 -7.35 -13.83 10.25
C ARG A 28 -6.45 -14.03 9.04
N MET A 29 -5.31 -14.69 9.23
CA MET A 29 -4.34 -14.97 8.17
C MET A 29 -4.61 -16.26 7.40
N PHE A 30 -5.20 -17.26 8.03
CA PHE A 30 -5.51 -18.58 7.47
C PHE A 30 -6.80 -18.55 6.66
N GLU A 31 -7.86 -17.90 7.16
CA GLU A 31 -9.06 -17.63 6.36
C GLU A 31 -8.71 -16.83 5.11
N ASN A 32 -7.62 -16.05 5.19
CA ASN A 32 -6.97 -15.36 4.08
C ASN A 32 -7.99 -14.73 3.13
N SER A 33 -9.02 -14.08 3.68
CA SER A 33 -10.16 -13.59 2.94
C SER A 33 -9.99 -12.11 2.61
N GLY A 34 -10.38 -11.71 1.41
CA GLY A 34 -10.54 -10.31 1.03
C GLY A 34 -9.20 -9.62 0.89
N THR A 35 -9.01 -8.51 1.59
CA THR A 35 -7.79 -7.70 1.50
C THR A 35 -6.54 -8.43 1.99
N ASN A 36 -6.66 -9.33 2.97
CA ASN A 36 -5.54 -10.15 3.45
C ASN A 36 -5.08 -11.15 2.39
N GLN A 37 -6.02 -11.69 1.60
CA GLN A 37 -5.71 -12.57 0.46
C GLN A 37 -4.81 -11.85 -0.52
N LEU A 38 -5.20 -10.63 -0.91
CA LEU A 38 -4.46 -9.84 -1.87
C LEU A 38 -3.08 -9.47 -1.33
N LYS A 39 -3.01 -9.01 -0.08
CA LYS A 39 -1.74 -8.76 0.62
C LYS A 39 -0.82 -9.98 0.55
N HIS A 40 -1.34 -11.17 0.87
CA HIS A 40 -0.57 -12.41 0.79
C HIS A 40 -0.04 -12.68 -0.62
N HIS A 41 -0.87 -12.52 -1.66
CA HIS A 41 -0.46 -12.73 -3.04
C HIS A 41 0.62 -11.74 -3.48
N LEU A 42 0.52 -10.48 -3.07
CA LEU A 42 1.53 -9.45 -3.34
C LEU A 42 2.85 -9.78 -2.65
N GLU A 43 2.82 -10.10 -1.35
CA GLU A 43 3.98 -10.52 -0.58
C GLU A 43 4.65 -11.73 -1.23
N MET A 44 3.89 -12.77 -1.58
CA MET A 44 4.42 -13.99 -2.20
C MET A 44 4.94 -13.77 -3.62
N ARG A 45 4.32 -12.90 -4.43
CA ARG A 45 4.86 -12.52 -5.74
C ARG A 45 6.18 -11.78 -5.58
N PHE A 46 6.26 -10.85 -4.62
CA PHE A 46 7.46 -10.08 -4.35
C PHE A 46 8.60 -10.99 -3.85
N ILE A 47 8.33 -11.86 -2.88
CA ILE A 47 9.28 -12.89 -2.42
C ILE A 47 9.73 -13.76 -3.59
N SER A 48 8.81 -14.31 -4.38
CA SER A 48 9.17 -15.23 -5.47
C SER A 48 10.01 -14.56 -6.56
N ARG A 49 9.85 -13.24 -6.76
CA ARG A 49 10.66 -12.44 -7.69
C ARG A 49 12.09 -12.22 -7.20
N TYR A 50 12.29 -12.11 -5.89
CA TYR A 50 13.57 -11.68 -5.31
C TYR A 50 14.29 -12.75 -4.50
N ALA A 51 13.67 -13.88 -4.15
CA ALA A 51 14.33 -14.95 -3.41
C ALA A 51 15.57 -15.49 -4.14
N THR A 52 16.64 -15.77 -3.39
CA THR A 52 17.93 -16.21 -3.93
C THR A 52 18.53 -17.35 -3.13
N GLY A 53 19.17 -18.29 -3.82
CA GLY A 53 19.86 -19.41 -3.20
C GLY A 53 18.94 -20.38 -2.44
N PRO A 54 19.51 -21.49 -1.93
CA PRO A 54 18.74 -22.55 -1.29
C PRO A 54 18.44 -22.30 0.19
N LYS A 55 19.28 -21.55 0.93
CA LYS A 55 19.10 -21.34 2.38
C LYS A 55 18.40 -20.03 2.68
N VAL A 56 17.20 -20.14 3.25
CA VAL A 56 16.32 -19.02 3.54
C VAL A 56 16.13 -18.85 5.05
N LEU A 57 16.24 -17.62 5.52
CA LEU A 57 15.86 -17.22 6.88
C LEU A 57 14.61 -16.35 6.84
N ASP A 58 13.58 -16.71 7.59
CA ASP A 58 12.38 -15.90 7.82
C ASP A 58 12.42 -15.36 9.26
N VAL A 59 12.75 -14.07 9.43
CA VAL A 59 12.88 -13.43 10.75
C VAL A 59 11.56 -12.80 11.16
N GLY A 60 11.00 -13.28 12.27
CA GLY A 60 9.62 -13.01 12.71
C GLY A 60 8.61 -13.77 11.85
N CYS A 61 8.80 -15.08 11.71
CA CYS A 61 8.04 -15.92 10.77
C CYS A 61 6.54 -16.03 11.10
N GLY A 62 6.12 -15.68 12.33
CA GLY A 62 4.73 -15.65 12.75
C GLY A 62 4.05 -17.00 12.57
N THR A 63 2.99 -17.04 11.76
CA THR A 63 2.25 -18.27 11.40
C THR A 63 2.74 -18.94 10.11
N GLY A 64 3.95 -18.58 9.64
CA GLY A 64 4.62 -19.24 8.53
C GLY A 64 4.14 -18.83 7.14
N ARG A 65 3.50 -17.66 6.99
CA ARG A 65 2.95 -17.19 5.70
C ARG A 65 3.99 -17.10 4.59
N GLY A 66 5.22 -16.68 4.91
CA GLY A 66 6.35 -16.69 3.97
C GLY A 66 7.11 -18.01 3.99
N SER A 67 7.43 -18.50 5.20
CA SER A 67 8.17 -19.73 5.43
C SER A 67 7.58 -20.99 4.76
N ILE A 68 6.29 -21.27 4.98
CA ILE A 68 5.67 -22.54 4.54
C ILE A 68 5.67 -22.66 3.01
N PRO A 69 5.20 -21.67 2.23
CA PRO A 69 5.25 -21.78 0.77
C PRO A 69 6.66 -21.89 0.20
N LEU A 70 7.67 -21.31 0.86
CA LEU A 70 9.08 -21.43 0.44
C LEU A 70 9.63 -22.84 0.72
N ALA A 71 9.32 -23.40 1.89
CA ALA A 71 9.70 -24.76 2.24
C ALA A 71 9.01 -25.80 1.35
N GLN A 72 7.74 -25.60 1.02
CA GLN A 72 6.99 -26.45 0.06
C GLN A 72 7.58 -26.44 -1.35
N ARG A 73 8.33 -25.39 -1.72
CA ARG A 73 9.09 -25.32 -2.98
C ARG A 73 10.46 -26.00 -2.89
N GLY A 74 10.78 -26.62 -1.76
CA GLY A 74 12.03 -27.35 -1.54
C GLY A 74 13.21 -26.49 -1.09
N LEU A 75 12.98 -25.25 -0.63
CA LEU A 75 14.03 -24.43 -0.04
C LEU A 75 14.33 -24.86 1.39
N ASP A 76 15.58 -24.70 1.82
CA ASP A 76 16.02 -24.95 3.20
C ASP A 76 15.65 -23.73 4.06
N VAL A 77 14.44 -23.76 4.62
CA VAL A 77 13.86 -22.64 5.38
C VAL A 77 14.11 -22.81 6.87
N THR A 78 14.69 -21.77 7.48
CA THR A 78 14.71 -21.56 8.92
C THR A 78 13.81 -20.38 9.28
N GLY A 79 12.79 -20.59 10.13
CA GLY A 79 11.95 -19.55 10.69
C GLY A 79 12.34 -19.21 12.13
N ILE A 80 12.45 -17.92 12.44
CA ILE A 80 12.69 -17.39 13.78
C ILE A 80 11.49 -16.58 14.24
N ASP A 81 11.02 -16.78 15.47
CA ASP A 81 10.02 -15.91 16.10
C ASP A 81 10.26 -15.86 17.61
N SER A 82 9.95 -14.74 18.27
CA SER A 82 10.08 -14.61 19.72
C SER A 82 8.91 -15.27 20.47
N SER A 83 7.79 -15.53 19.79
CA SER A 83 6.63 -16.21 20.34
C SER A 83 6.68 -17.71 20.08
N GLN A 84 6.79 -18.49 21.15
CA GLN A 84 6.66 -19.96 21.07
C GLN A 84 5.30 -20.38 20.49
N ALA A 85 4.23 -19.67 20.82
CA ALA A 85 2.90 -19.96 20.32
C ALA A 85 2.78 -19.75 18.80
N MET A 86 3.47 -18.75 18.24
CA MET A 86 3.58 -18.56 16.78
C MET A 86 4.34 -19.71 16.11
N LEU A 87 5.46 -20.15 16.70
CA LEU A 87 6.23 -21.28 16.19
C LEU A 87 5.42 -22.59 16.22
N ASP A 88 4.67 -22.83 17.29
CA ASP A 88 3.81 -24.01 17.41
C ASP A 88 2.68 -24.01 16.39
N GLU A 89 2.08 -22.84 16.14
CA GLU A 89 1.07 -22.67 15.10
C GLU A 89 1.64 -22.83 13.69
N THR A 90 2.82 -22.27 13.42
CA THR A 90 3.54 -22.50 12.15
C THR A 90 3.81 -23.97 11.94
N ARG A 91 4.29 -24.69 12.97
CA ARG A 91 4.53 -26.13 12.89
C ARG A 91 3.24 -26.90 12.58
N ARG A 92 2.13 -26.53 13.24
CA ARG A 92 0.81 -27.12 12.97
C ARG A 92 0.35 -26.89 11.53
N LEU A 93 0.54 -25.69 11.00
CA LEU A 93 0.15 -25.31 9.63
C LEU A 93 1.07 -25.90 8.56
N ALA A 94 2.36 -26.06 8.86
CA ALA A 94 3.34 -26.66 7.96
C ALA A 94 3.07 -28.15 7.71
N GLY A 95 2.47 -28.84 8.68
CA GLY A 95 2.24 -30.29 8.61
C GLY A 95 3.56 -31.03 8.46
N ASP A 96 3.67 -31.87 7.43
CA ASP A 96 4.87 -32.65 7.12
C ASP A 96 5.92 -31.86 6.31
N THR A 97 5.68 -30.57 6.03
CA THR A 97 6.63 -29.74 5.27
C THR A 97 7.90 -29.53 6.10
N PRO A 98 9.09 -29.96 5.62
CA PRO A 98 10.33 -29.83 6.38
C PRO A 98 10.76 -28.37 6.49
N MET A 99 10.95 -27.89 7.71
CA MET A 99 11.53 -26.58 8.02
C MET A 99 12.11 -26.56 9.43
N THR A 100 13.10 -25.70 9.65
CA THR A 100 13.66 -25.47 10.99
C THR A 100 12.93 -24.28 11.62
N LEU A 101 12.47 -24.42 12.87
CA LEU A 101 11.80 -23.35 13.61
C LEU A 101 12.52 -23.15 14.95
N LEU A 102 13.02 -21.94 15.22
CA LEU A 102 13.75 -21.64 16.46
C LEU A 102 13.18 -20.39 17.15
N PRO A 103 13.08 -20.40 18.49
CA PRO A 103 12.81 -19.18 19.23
C PRO A 103 14.00 -18.22 19.13
N GLY A 104 13.76 -16.93 18.92
CA GLY A 104 14.82 -15.94 18.84
C GLY A 104 14.34 -14.50 18.78
N ASP A 105 15.24 -13.58 19.11
CA ASP A 105 15.00 -12.14 19.01
C ASP A 105 15.50 -11.62 17.65
N VAL A 106 14.75 -10.72 17.03
CA VAL A 106 15.05 -10.21 15.68
C VAL A 106 16.32 -9.38 15.61
N ALA A 107 16.77 -8.83 16.74
CA ALA A 107 18.00 -8.07 16.92
C ALA A 107 19.15 -8.89 17.55
N ASN A 108 18.91 -10.16 17.89
CA ASN A 108 19.92 -11.09 18.42
C ASN A 108 19.57 -12.54 18.04
N LEU A 109 19.95 -12.92 16.84
CA LEU A 109 19.61 -14.19 16.23
C LEU A 109 20.54 -15.31 16.74
N PRO A 110 20.01 -16.44 17.22
CA PRO A 110 20.80 -17.58 17.70
C PRO A 110 21.35 -18.43 16.54
N LEU A 111 21.95 -17.78 15.54
CA LEU A 111 22.38 -18.35 14.27
C LEU A 111 23.84 -17.96 14.00
N PRO A 112 24.63 -18.84 13.34
CA PRO A 112 26.00 -18.52 12.98
C PRO A 112 26.10 -17.47 11.87
N ASP A 113 27.22 -16.75 11.86
CA ASP A 113 27.54 -15.77 10.82
C ASP A 113 27.49 -16.39 9.42
N SER A 114 27.14 -15.60 8.41
CA SER A 114 27.24 -15.97 6.99
C SER A 114 26.61 -17.33 6.63
N SER A 115 25.40 -17.60 7.13
CA SER A 115 24.73 -18.90 6.99
C SER A 115 23.66 -18.95 5.92
N PHE A 116 23.06 -17.81 5.57
CA PHE A 116 21.87 -17.74 4.70
C PHE A 116 22.14 -17.00 3.39
N ASP A 117 21.49 -17.47 2.32
CA ASP A 117 21.55 -16.86 0.98
C ASP A 117 20.49 -15.77 0.82
N PHE A 118 19.35 -15.94 1.49
CA PHE A 118 18.23 -15.02 1.46
C PHE A 118 17.59 -14.89 2.83
N LEU A 119 17.30 -13.66 3.25
CA LEU A 119 16.61 -13.33 4.48
C LEU A 119 15.35 -12.54 4.12
N LEU A 120 14.19 -13.01 4.58
CA LEU A 120 12.95 -12.25 4.53
C LEU A 120 12.45 -11.89 5.93
N SER A 121 11.73 -10.79 6.05
CA SER A 121 11.04 -10.41 7.29
C SER A 121 9.84 -9.52 6.95
N LEU A 122 8.63 -10.04 7.17
CA LEU A 122 7.40 -9.37 6.75
C LEU A 122 6.54 -8.94 7.94
N ASN A 123 6.22 -7.65 8.00
CA ASN A 123 5.44 -7.02 9.06
C ASN A 123 6.06 -7.19 10.46
N VAL A 124 7.39 -7.07 10.52
CA VAL A 124 8.19 -7.21 11.75
C VAL A 124 8.92 -5.91 12.05
N VAL A 125 9.83 -5.49 11.17
CA VAL A 125 10.66 -4.27 11.31
C VAL A 125 9.81 -3.02 11.54
N VAL A 126 8.60 -3.01 10.97
CA VAL A 126 7.59 -1.95 11.17
C VAL A 126 7.24 -1.72 12.64
N HIS A 127 7.57 -2.61 13.56
CA HIS A 127 7.27 -2.48 14.98
C HIS A 127 8.45 -1.98 15.83
N PHE A 128 9.63 -1.76 15.25
CA PHE A 128 10.86 -1.50 15.99
C PHE A 128 11.52 -0.17 15.61
N PRO A 129 11.64 0.80 16.55
CA PRO A 129 12.23 2.10 16.26
C PRO A 129 13.71 2.05 15.86
N HIS A 130 14.41 0.99 16.26
CA HIS A 130 15.85 0.78 16.01
C HIS A 130 16.08 -0.18 14.83
N TRP A 131 15.27 -0.09 13.78
CA TRP A 131 15.34 -0.98 12.61
C TRP A 131 16.74 -1.08 12.00
N GLN A 132 17.54 0.00 11.99
CA GLN A 132 18.92 -0.02 11.48
C GLN A 132 19.81 -1.00 12.26
N ASN A 133 19.63 -1.11 13.58
CA ASN A 133 20.38 -2.05 14.40
C ASN A 133 19.93 -3.50 14.15
N ILE A 134 18.64 -3.72 13.89
CA ILE A 134 18.13 -5.03 13.48
C ILE A 134 18.78 -5.46 12.17
N LEU A 135 18.91 -4.56 11.20
CA LEU A 135 19.58 -4.88 9.93
C LEU A 135 21.07 -5.23 10.09
N LEU A 136 21.77 -4.71 11.12
CA LEU A 136 23.15 -5.12 11.42
C LEU A 136 23.25 -6.58 11.86
N GLU A 137 22.31 -7.03 12.68
CA GLU A 137 22.27 -8.43 13.09
C GLU A 137 21.92 -9.36 11.91
N TRP A 138 21.06 -8.87 11.01
CA TRP A 138 20.73 -9.58 9.78
C TRP A 138 21.91 -9.65 8.82
N ASP A 139 22.71 -8.57 8.73
CA ASP A 139 23.96 -8.57 7.98
C ASP A 139 24.88 -9.70 8.46
N ARG A 140 25.06 -9.86 9.78
CA ARG A 140 25.95 -10.86 10.37
C ARG A 140 25.63 -12.28 9.88
N VAL A 141 24.35 -12.68 9.90
CA VAL A 141 23.92 -14.03 9.51
C VAL A 141 23.83 -14.25 8.00
N LEU A 142 23.84 -13.18 7.21
CA LEU A 142 23.75 -13.23 5.76
C LEU A 142 25.12 -13.47 5.12
N LYS A 143 25.19 -14.42 4.18
CA LYS A 143 26.39 -14.69 3.40
C LYS A 143 26.80 -13.45 2.59
N PRO A 144 28.09 -13.26 2.29
CA PRO A 144 28.52 -12.33 1.25
C PRO A 144 27.76 -12.60 -0.06
N GLY A 145 27.21 -11.56 -0.69
CA GLY A 145 26.35 -11.70 -1.87
C GLY A 145 24.92 -12.18 -1.60
N GLY A 146 24.55 -12.44 -0.35
CA GLY A 146 23.18 -12.75 0.03
C GLY A 146 22.25 -11.54 -0.06
N ARG A 147 20.95 -11.78 0.11
CA ARG A 147 19.90 -10.77 -0.07
C ARG A 147 18.97 -10.65 1.13
N ILE A 148 18.60 -9.42 1.46
CA ILE A 148 17.59 -9.07 2.48
C ILE A 148 16.33 -8.57 1.78
N LEU A 149 15.17 -9.03 2.24
CA LEU A 149 13.84 -8.53 1.85
C LEU A 149 13.01 -8.23 3.09
N PHE A 150 12.52 -6.99 3.22
CA PHE A 150 11.64 -6.63 4.33
C PHE A 150 10.69 -5.51 3.94
N ASP A 151 9.78 -5.14 4.84
CA ASP A 151 8.90 -4.00 4.66
C ASP A 151 8.95 -3.00 5.82
N ILE A 152 8.68 -1.74 5.48
CA ILE A 152 8.68 -0.61 6.42
C ILE A 152 7.69 0.47 5.97
N HIS A 153 7.16 1.27 6.90
CA HIS A 153 6.29 2.37 6.52
C HIS A 153 7.06 3.51 5.88
N SER A 154 6.40 4.16 4.94
CA SER A 154 6.95 5.24 4.14
C SER A 154 6.86 6.57 4.86
N LEU A 155 8.00 7.14 5.26
CA LEU A 155 8.04 8.54 5.68
C LEU A 155 7.92 9.47 4.46
N ASP A 156 8.43 9.07 3.30
CA ASP A 156 8.33 9.85 2.05
C ASP A 156 6.87 10.18 1.69
N HIS A 157 5.96 9.21 1.84
CA HIS A 157 4.53 9.38 1.58
C HIS A 157 3.86 10.29 2.61
N LEU A 158 4.15 10.08 3.89
CA LEU A 158 3.59 10.91 4.95
C LEU A 158 3.99 12.38 4.76
N GLU A 159 5.26 12.63 4.44
CA GLU A 159 5.77 13.97 4.13
C GLU A 159 5.21 14.53 2.82
N ALA A 160 4.95 13.71 1.81
CA ALA A 160 4.33 14.15 0.57
C ALA A 160 2.90 14.66 0.78
N VAL A 161 2.17 14.08 1.73
CA VAL A 161 0.76 14.40 2.00
C VAL A 161 0.63 15.55 2.99
N HIS A 162 1.47 15.58 4.02
CA HIS A 162 1.34 16.53 5.14
C HIS A 162 2.43 17.60 5.19
N GLY A 163 3.43 17.52 4.31
CA GLY A 163 4.64 18.34 4.33
C GLY A 163 5.65 17.85 5.39
N PRO A 164 6.95 18.12 5.22
CA PRO A 164 8.00 17.70 6.18
C PRO A 164 8.01 18.49 7.50
N GLY A 165 6.98 19.30 7.76
CA GLY A 165 6.93 20.26 8.87
C GLY A 165 6.24 19.73 10.13
N GLU A 166 5.75 20.66 10.93
CA GLU A 166 5.17 20.41 12.26
C GLU A 166 4.10 19.32 12.26
N LYS A 167 3.23 19.28 11.24
CA LYS A 167 2.15 18.29 11.15
C LYS A 167 2.67 16.85 11.07
N THR A 168 3.69 16.58 10.26
CA THR A 168 4.30 15.25 10.18
C THR A 168 4.99 14.89 11.48
N GLN A 169 5.69 15.84 12.10
CA GLN A 169 6.34 15.62 13.40
C GLN A 169 5.32 15.30 14.51
N GLN A 170 4.19 16.01 14.55
CA GLN A 170 3.10 15.72 15.49
C GLN A 170 2.52 14.31 15.28
N ILE A 171 2.35 13.86 14.03
CA ILE A 171 1.88 12.50 13.71
C ILE A 171 2.90 11.46 14.19
N LEU A 172 4.19 11.67 13.93
CA LEU A 172 5.25 10.75 14.38
C LEU A 172 5.34 10.69 15.91
N GLN A 173 5.27 11.82 16.60
CA GLN A 173 5.26 11.90 18.07
C GLN A 173 4.03 11.23 18.69
N ALA A 174 2.85 11.43 18.09
CA ALA A 174 1.63 10.76 18.53
C ALA A 174 1.75 9.23 18.34
N ASN A 175 2.35 8.78 17.23
CA ASN A 175 2.63 7.38 16.95
C ASN A 175 3.64 6.78 17.95
N GLU A 176 4.71 7.49 18.30
CA GLU A 176 5.68 7.07 19.34
C GLU A 176 5.06 6.96 20.74
N SER A 177 4.06 7.79 21.04
CA SER A 177 3.37 7.78 22.32
C SER A 177 2.32 6.65 22.41
N ALA A 178 1.85 6.13 21.27
CA ALA A 178 0.84 5.10 21.19
C ALA A 178 1.45 3.70 21.10
N VAL A 179 2.03 3.23 22.21
CA VAL A 179 2.75 1.94 22.31
C VAL A 179 2.04 0.77 21.61
N GLY A 180 0.72 0.66 21.78
CA GLY A 180 -0.07 -0.42 21.19
C GLY A 180 -0.14 -0.41 19.65
N SER A 181 -0.07 0.77 19.05
CA SER A 181 -0.27 1.00 17.61
C SER A 181 0.97 1.52 16.89
N TYR A 182 2.10 1.65 17.58
CA TYR A 182 3.33 2.18 17.00
C TYR A 182 3.75 1.45 15.72
N MET A 183 4.14 2.27 14.73
CA MET A 183 4.76 1.83 13.49
C MET A 183 6.01 2.65 13.14
N SER A 184 7.08 1.98 12.74
CA SER A 184 8.33 2.59 12.27
C SER A 184 8.21 3.06 10.82
N HIS A 185 8.72 4.26 10.57
CA HIS A 185 8.75 4.89 9.26
C HIS A 185 10.20 5.17 8.85
N ALA A 186 10.50 5.04 7.57
CA ALA A 186 11.80 5.39 7.00
C ALA A 186 11.62 6.16 5.69
N ARG A 187 12.57 7.04 5.36
CA ARG A 187 12.69 7.55 4.00
C ARG A 187 13.46 6.55 3.15
N SER A 188 13.14 6.49 1.86
CA SER A 188 13.95 5.80 0.87
C SER A 188 15.42 6.26 0.89
N ALA A 189 15.67 7.54 1.15
CA ALA A 189 17.02 8.08 1.32
C ALA A 189 17.77 7.51 2.54
N ASP A 190 17.08 7.26 3.65
CA ASP A 190 17.68 6.71 4.87
C ASP A 190 18.08 5.23 4.64
N LEU A 191 17.28 4.49 3.88
CA LEU A 191 17.56 3.12 3.46
C LEU A 191 18.77 3.06 2.50
N VAL A 192 18.85 4.00 1.54
CA VAL A 192 20.00 4.11 0.63
C VAL A 192 21.28 4.45 1.41
N ALA A 193 21.22 5.41 2.34
CA ALA A 193 22.36 5.78 3.15
C ALA A 193 22.86 4.60 4.01
N TRP A 194 21.93 3.86 4.63
CA TRP A 194 22.28 2.64 5.36
C TRP A 194 22.93 1.60 4.42
N ALA A 195 22.40 1.42 3.22
CA ALA A 195 22.96 0.47 2.27
C ALA A 195 24.40 0.85 1.86
N ASP A 196 24.65 2.12 1.53
CA ASP A 196 26.00 2.60 1.17
C ASP A 196 27.00 2.41 2.32
N GLU A 197 26.59 2.75 3.55
CA GLU A 197 27.44 2.63 4.75
C GLU A 197 27.85 1.18 5.04
N HIS A 198 26.97 0.21 4.78
CA HIS A 198 27.15 -1.19 5.15
C HIS A 198 27.52 -2.10 3.96
N GLY A 199 27.81 -1.52 2.79
CA GLY A 199 28.27 -2.28 1.62
C GLY A 199 27.17 -3.08 0.91
N TYR A 200 25.97 -2.50 0.84
CA TYR A 200 24.82 -3.06 0.14
C TYR A 200 24.48 -2.28 -1.13
N ARG A 201 23.86 -2.98 -2.07
CA ARG A 201 23.18 -2.42 -3.24
C ARG A 201 21.68 -2.43 -2.97
N VAL A 202 21.03 -1.30 -3.23
CA VAL A 202 19.57 -1.20 -3.30
C VAL A 202 19.12 -1.86 -4.59
N GLN A 203 18.61 -3.08 -4.47
CA GLN A 203 18.04 -3.80 -5.60
C GLN A 203 16.64 -3.28 -5.91
N ALA A 204 15.86 -2.95 -4.89
CA ALA A 204 14.51 -2.40 -5.04
C ALA A 204 14.03 -1.73 -3.73
N ILE A 205 13.37 -0.58 -3.84
CA ILE A 205 12.45 -0.07 -2.81
C ILE A 205 11.15 0.24 -3.54
N VAL A 206 10.12 -0.54 -3.27
CA VAL A 206 8.90 -0.61 -4.09
C VAL A 206 7.70 -0.23 -3.24
N PRO A 207 6.92 0.81 -3.64
CA PRO A 207 5.62 1.07 -3.03
C PRO A 207 4.72 -0.13 -3.21
N VAL A 208 4.16 -0.56 -2.08
CA VAL A 208 3.16 -1.61 -2.04
C VAL A 208 1.92 -1.06 -1.39
N GLY A 209 0.78 -1.64 -1.74
CA GLY A 209 -0.42 -1.32 -1.02
C GLY A 209 -1.08 -0.03 -1.43
N GLY A 210 -1.05 0.24 -2.73
CA GLY A 210 -1.68 1.41 -3.27
C GLY A 210 -3.17 1.44 -2.98
N PHE A 211 -3.83 0.28 -2.99
CA PHE A 211 -5.28 0.14 -2.83
C PHE A 211 -5.66 -0.76 -1.65
N VAL A 212 -4.81 -1.73 -1.31
CA VAL A 212 -5.24 -2.85 -0.47
C VAL A 212 -4.19 -3.29 0.55
N VAL A 213 -4.03 -2.51 1.62
CA VAL A 213 -3.38 -2.98 2.86
C VAL A 213 -3.85 -2.17 4.07
N SER A 214 -3.51 -2.66 5.26
CA SER A 214 -3.78 -2.03 6.56
C SER A 214 -3.09 -0.68 6.79
N THR A 215 -2.37 -0.14 5.81
CA THR A 215 -1.72 1.17 5.91
C THR A 215 -2.52 2.14 5.08
N ARG A 216 -3.02 3.20 5.72
CA ARG A 216 -3.78 4.27 5.06
C ARG A 216 -2.96 4.83 3.89
N ASN A 217 -3.52 4.80 2.69
CA ASN A 217 -2.99 5.56 1.57
C ASN A 217 -3.65 6.94 1.60
N HIS A 218 -2.88 7.96 1.96
CA HIS A 218 -3.43 9.29 2.10
C HIS A 218 -3.85 9.94 0.77
N TRP A 219 -3.37 9.46 -0.39
CA TRP A 219 -3.90 9.86 -1.71
C TRP A 219 -5.32 9.32 -1.93
N LEU A 220 -5.64 8.17 -1.34
CA LEU A 220 -6.97 7.54 -1.41
C LEU A 220 -7.86 7.89 -0.22
N ALA A 221 -7.46 8.80 0.69
CA ALA A 221 -8.19 9.05 1.93
C ALA A 221 -9.68 9.40 1.71
N ASP A 222 -9.98 10.13 0.64
CA ASP A 222 -11.37 10.46 0.26
C ASP A 222 -12.18 9.22 -0.15
N LEU A 223 -11.54 8.22 -0.76
CA LEU A 223 -12.18 6.95 -1.14
C LEU A 223 -12.29 6.01 0.07
N GLU A 224 -11.22 5.85 0.84
CA GLU A 224 -11.14 4.93 1.99
C GLU A 224 -12.22 5.21 3.05
N THR A 225 -12.69 6.45 3.15
CA THR A 225 -13.77 6.84 4.07
C THR A 225 -15.18 6.50 3.57
N LYS A 226 -15.35 6.12 2.30
CA LYS A 226 -16.67 5.82 1.71
C LYS A 226 -17.10 4.39 2.00
N HIS A 227 -18.37 4.22 2.38
CA HIS A 227 -18.93 2.87 2.61
C HIS A 227 -18.89 1.97 1.37
N TRP A 228 -19.05 2.54 0.18
CA TRP A 228 -18.99 1.78 -1.06
C TRP A 228 -17.57 1.27 -1.36
N TRP A 229 -16.53 2.03 -0.99
CA TRP A 229 -15.13 1.61 -1.15
C TRP A 229 -14.86 0.37 -0.30
N ASN A 230 -15.25 0.42 0.98
CA ASN A 230 -15.14 -0.71 1.89
C ASN A 230 -15.94 -1.93 1.39
N ARG A 231 -17.10 -1.71 0.77
CA ARG A 231 -17.88 -2.78 0.14
C ARG A 231 -17.16 -3.39 -1.08
N LEU A 232 -16.58 -2.56 -1.93
CA LEU A 232 -15.80 -2.99 -3.09
C LEU A 232 -14.62 -3.86 -2.66
N LEU A 233 -13.88 -3.44 -1.61
CA LEU A 233 -12.81 -4.23 -1.04
C LEU A 233 -13.31 -5.57 -0.47
N GLY A 234 -14.48 -5.57 0.16
CA GLY A 234 -15.12 -6.81 0.65
C GLY A 234 -15.45 -7.80 -0.46
N TRP A 235 -15.83 -7.33 -1.65
CA TRP A 235 -16.17 -8.18 -2.80
C TRP A 235 -14.99 -8.94 -3.39
N MET A 236 -13.74 -8.54 -3.13
CA MET A 236 -12.57 -9.31 -3.57
C MET A 236 -12.55 -10.75 -3.05
N THR A 237 -13.27 -11.04 -1.96
CA THR A 237 -13.46 -12.42 -1.45
C THR A 237 -14.24 -13.33 -2.39
N ALA A 238 -15.17 -12.77 -3.16
CA ALA A 238 -16.17 -13.53 -3.91
C ALA A 238 -16.16 -13.22 -5.42
N ASP A 239 -15.40 -12.21 -5.84
CA ASP A 239 -15.25 -11.80 -7.23
C ASP A 239 -13.77 -11.92 -7.67
N GLN A 240 -13.44 -13.06 -8.26
CA GLN A 240 -12.08 -13.35 -8.72
C GLN A 240 -11.59 -12.34 -9.78
N LYS A 241 -12.49 -11.81 -10.62
CA LYS A 241 -12.12 -10.86 -11.68
C LYS A 241 -11.72 -9.50 -11.10
N LEU A 242 -12.39 -9.09 -10.02
CA LEU A 242 -12.03 -7.90 -9.25
C LEU A 242 -10.73 -8.12 -8.48
N PHE A 243 -10.56 -9.29 -7.86
CA PHE A 243 -9.32 -9.67 -7.19
C PHE A 243 -8.11 -9.63 -8.16
N ASP A 244 -8.23 -10.27 -9.32
CA ASP A 244 -7.17 -10.32 -10.33
C ASP A 244 -6.84 -8.93 -10.86
N PHE A 245 -7.85 -8.06 -11.02
CA PHE A 245 -7.64 -6.68 -11.42
C PHE A 245 -6.92 -5.86 -10.35
N ALA A 246 -7.32 -5.99 -9.08
CA ALA A 246 -6.63 -5.31 -7.97
C ALA A 246 -5.18 -5.79 -7.84
N LEU A 247 -4.94 -7.08 -8.01
CA LEU A 247 -3.59 -7.67 -8.06
C LEU A 247 -2.77 -7.11 -9.22
N TRP A 248 -3.37 -7.01 -10.41
CA TRP A 248 -2.73 -6.42 -11.58
C TRP A 248 -2.39 -4.95 -11.36
N LEU A 249 -3.32 -4.15 -10.83
CA LEU A 249 -3.10 -2.73 -10.51
C LEU A 249 -1.94 -2.54 -9.54
N GLU A 250 -1.88 -3.34 -8.47
CA GLU A 250 -0.78 -3.27 -7.49
C GLU A 250 0.56 -3.63 -8.15
N THR A 251 0.64 -4.71 -8.93
CA THR A 251 1.92 -5.17 -9.49
C THR A 251 2.39 -4.41 -10.72
N GLU A 252 1.47 -3.97 -11.58
CA GLU A 252 1.80 -3.32 -12.86
C GLU A 252 1.77 -1.80 -12.82
N VAL A 253 1.05 -1.22 -11.86
CA VAL A 253 0.95 0.24 -11.71
C VAL A 253 1.64 0.67 -10.42
N VAL A 254 1.15 0.23 -9.27
CA VAL A 254 1.61 0.75 -7.96
C VAL A 254 3.09 0.51 -7.77
N TRP A 255 3.60 -0.70 -8.04
CA TRP A 255 5.02 -1.02 -7.86
C TRP A 255 6.00 -0.17 -8.69
N LYS A 256 5.50 0.55 -9.70
CA LYS A 256 6.28 1.42 -10.59
C LYS A 256 6.15 2.91 -10.22
N LEU A 257 5.31 3.25 -9.24
CA LEU A 257 5.15 4.63 -8.76
C LEU A 257 6.33 5.08 -7.89
N PRO A 258 6.53 6.39 -7.71
CA PRO A 258 7.52 6.90 -6.75
C PRO A 258 7.21 6.49 -5.32
N CYS A 259 8.23 6.52 -4.47
CA CYS A 259 8.08 6.25 -3.04
C CYS A 259 7.02 7.15 -2.34
N THR A 260 6.76 8.35 -2.84
CA THR A 260 5.73 9.23 -2.26
C THR A 260 4.28 8.75 -2.46
N SER A 261 4.05 7.70 -3.26
CA SER A 261 2.72 7.26 -3.68
C SER A 261 1.96 6.39 -2.68
N THR A 262 2.65 5.62 -1.82
CA THR A 262 1.99 4.71 -0.85
C THR A 262 2.65 4.75 0.52
N GLY A 263 1.88 4.42 1.57
CA GLY A 263 2.32 4.47 2.96
C GLY A 263 3.27 3.37 3.40
N ARG A 264 3.67 2.45 2.51
CA ARG A 264 4.54 1.31 2.85
C ARG A 264 5.38 0.89 1.64
N PHE A 265 6.62 0.50 1.89
CA PHE A 265 7.47 -0.09 0.87
C PHE A 265 7.89 -1.50 1.24
N MET A 266 8.09 -2.32 0.21
CA MET A 266 8.97 -3.48 0.26
C MET A 266 10.38 -3.05 -0.15
N VAL A 267 11.38 -3.53 0.57
CA VAL A 267 12.80 -3.20 0.39
C VAL A 267 13.56 -4.48 0.07
N VAL A 268 14.46 -4.40 -0.90
CA VAL A 268 15.38 -5.49 -1.29
C VAL A 268 16.79 -4.94 -1.35
N LEU A 269 17.69 -5.51 -0.54
CA LEU A 269 19.10 -5.13 -0.46
C LEU A 269 19.96 -6.36 -0.77
N ASP A 270 20.94 -6.19 -1.66
CA ASP A 270 21.96 -7.20 -1.95
C ASP A 270 23.23 -6.86 -1.18
N LYS A 271 23.82 -7.84 -0.48
CA LYS A 271 25.09 -7.68 0.28
C LYS A 271 26.29 -7.65 -0.67
N VAL A 272 26.30 -6.64 -1.54
CA VAL A 272 27.32 -6.29 -2.51
C VAL A 272 27.28 -4.77 -2.68
N ALA A 273 28.40 -4.09 -2.46
CA ALA A 273 28.45 -2.63 -2.58
C ALA A 273 28.22 -2.16 -4.03
N ASP A 274 27.35 -1.18 -4.22
CA ASP A 274 27.15 -0.47 -5.49
C ASP A 274 26.73 1.00 -5.23
N PRO A 275 27.61 1.83 -4.66
CA PRO A 275 27.27 3.20 -4.30
C PRO A 275 26.88 4.06 -5.51
N GLU A 276 27.45 3.78 -6.69
CA GLU A 276 27.06 4.48 -7.91
C GLU A 276 25.64 4.08 -8.37
N GLY A 277 25.30 2.79 -8.31
CA GLY A 277 23.93 2.32 -8.58
C GLY A 277 22.92 2.89 -7.61
N ASN A 278 23.26 2.91 -6.32
CA ASN A 278 22.45 3.49 -5.26
C ASN A 278 22.21 5.00 -5.49
N ALA A 279 23.26 5.75 -5.84
CA ALA A 279 23.15 7.17 -6.17
C ALA A 279 22.28 7.42 -7.41
N ARG A 280 22.41 6.61 -8.46
CA ARG A 280 21.54 6.68 -9.66
C ARG A 280 20.07 6.40 -9.30
N TRP A 281 19.82 5.37 -8.50
CA TRP A 281 18.46 5.03 -8.06
C TRP A 281 17.83 6.18 -7.25
N LEU A 282 18.58 6.76 -6.31
CA LEU A 282 18.10 7.87 -5.49
C LEU A 282 17.87 9.15 -6.30
N ALA A 283 18.71 9.42 -7.30
CA ALA A 283 18.52 10.54 -8.23
C ALA A 283 17.22 10.39 -9.03
N GLU A 284 16.92 9.18 -9.51
CA GLU A 284 15.67 8.90 -10.22
C GLU A 284 14.45 9.05 -9.31
N GLN A 285 14.50 8.56 -8.06
CA GLN A 285 13.42 8.79 -7.10
C GLN A 285 13.21 10.28 -6.81
N ARG A 286 14.28 11.08 -6.67
CA ARG A 286 14.17 12.53 -6.50
C ARG A 286 13.51 13.19 -7.72
N ARG A 287 13.85 12.75 -8.94
CA ARG A 287 13.22 13.23 -10.18
C ARG A 287 11.73 12.92 -10.21
N LEU A 288 11.36 11.66 -9.94
CA LEU A 288 9.96 11.23 -9.90
C LEU A 288 9.16 11.98 -8.82
N ASN A 289 9.72 12.14 -7.61
CA ASN A 289 9.09 12.88 -6.53
C ASN A 289 8.89 14.37 -6.87
N ALA A 290 9.85 14.98 -7.56
CA ALA A 290 9.74 16.36 -8.01
C ALA A 290 8.63 16.52 -9.07
N ALA A 291 8.57 15.62 -10.06
CA ALA A 291 7.51 15.59 -11.06
C ALA A 291 6.13 15.39 -10.43
N TRP A 292 6.04 14.46 -9.47
CA TRP A 292 4.81 14.17 -8.74
C TRP A 292 4.28 15.41 -8.01
N ARG A 293 5.14 16.14 -7.30
CA ARG A 293 4.77 17.39 -6.61
C ARG A 293 4.41 18.52 -7.57
N ALA A 294 5.02 18.56 -8.74
CA ALA A 294 4.73 19.55 -9.77
C ALA A 294 3.42 19.28 -10.52
N GLY A 295 2.77 18.13 -10.30
CA GLY A 295 1.61 17.72 -11.08
C GLY A 295 1.97 17.32 -12.53
N ASP A 296 3.23 16.98 -12.80
CA ASP A 296 3.67 16.50 -14.11
C ASP A 296 3.45 14.99 -14.21
N SER A 297 2.27 14.61 -14.70
CA SER A 297 1.89 13.21 -14.86
C SER A 297 2.75 12.45 -15.86
N LEU A 298 3.27 13.11 -16.90
CA LEU A 298 4.09 12.46 -17.94
C LEU A 298 5.44 12.03 -17.38
N ALA A 299 6.00 12.81 -16.47
CA ALA A 299 7.28 12.53 -15.83
C ALA A 299 7.16 11.71 -14.54
N ALA A 300 6.03 11.80 -13.83
CA ALA A 300 5.80 11.14 -12.54
C ALA A 300 5.17 9.74 -12.65
N LEU A 301 4.30 9.52 -13.64
CA LEU A 301 3.60 8.25 -13.81
C LEU A 301 4.25 7.39 -14.90
N PRO A 302 4.45 6.08 -14.63
CA PRO A 302 5.00 5.15 -15.62
C PRO A 302 3.96 4.95 -16.74
N ALA A 303 4.38 5.09 -18.00
CA ALA A 303 3.53 4.74 -19.13
C ALA A 303 3.15 3.24 -19.08
N LEU A 304 1.92 2.92 -19.46
CA LEU A 304 1.55 1.53 -19.72
C LEU A 304 2.04 1.15 -21.12
N ASP A 305 2.78 0.06 -21.22
CA ASP A 305 3.17 -0.49 -22.52
C ASP A 305 1.98 -1.18 -23.21
N ALA A 306 2.14 -1.54 -24.48
CA ALA A 306 1.08 -2.17 -25.27
C ALA A 306 0.54 -3.47 -24.62
N THR A 307 1.43 -4.24 -23.98
CA THR A 307 1.05 -5.47 -23.26
C THR A 307 0.17 -5.16 -22.06
N SER A 308 0.54 -4.14 -21.28
CA SER A 308 -0.20 -3.67 -20.10
C SER A 308 -1.55 -3.07 -20.48
N LEU A 309 -1.60 -2.28 -21.57
CA LEU A 309 -2.86 -1.73 -22.10
C LEU A 309 -3.81 -2.84 -22.58
N GLN A 310 -3.28 -3.87 -23.25
CA GLN A 310 -4.07 -5.01 -23.67
C GLN A 310 -4.59 -5.82 -22.47
N ALA A 311 -3.78 -6.00 -21.42
CA ALA A 311 -4.22 -6.65 -20.19
C ALA A 311 -5.30 -5.82 -19.47
N LEU A 312 -5.10 -4.51 -19.36
CA LEU A 312 -6.07 -3.57 -18.79
C LEU A 312 -7.42 -3.66 -19.52
N LYS A 313 -7.41 -3.69 -20.86
CA LYS A 313 -8.61 -3.89 -21.67
C LYS A 313 -9.39 -5.16 -21.27
N GLN A 314 -8.70 -6.27 -21.04
CA GLN A 314 -9.35 -7.51 -20.59
C GLN A 314 -9.94 -7.40 -19.17
N HIS A 315 -9.39 -6.56 -18.32
CA HIS A 315 -9.97 -6.29 -17.00
C HIS A 315 -11.20 -5.36 -17.09
N LEU A 316 -11.15 -4.33 -17.93
CA LEU A 316 -12.17 -3.28 -18.02
C LEU A 316 -13.47 -3.70 -18.69
N ILE A 317 -13.55 -4.89 -19.31
CA ILE A 317 -14.83 -5.45 -19.77
C ILE A 317 -15.77 -5.82 -18.61
N HIS A 318 -15.25 -5.89 -17.37
CA HIS A 318 -16.03 -6.24 -16.19
C HIS A 318 -16.51 -4.97 -15.46
N PRO A 319 -17.83 -4.76 -15.29
CA PRO A 319 -18.37 -3.49 -14.79
C PRO A 319 -17.78 -3.00 -13.47
N ARG A 320 -17.50 -3.91 -12.52
CA ARG A 320 -16.88 -3.56 -11.23
C ARG A 320 -15.45 -3.06 -11.38
N ASN A 321 -14.70 -3.64 -12.32
CA ASN A 321 -13.34 -3.22 -12.63
C ASN A 321 -13.35 -1.86 -13.34
N THR A 322 -14.27 -1.65 -14.28
CA THR A 322 -14.48 -0.36 -14.94
C THR A 322 -14.77 0.73 -13.91
N TYR A 323 -15.68 0.47 -12.97
CA TYR A 323 -16.03 1.41 -11.92
C TYR A 323 -14.88 1.69 -10.94
N LEU A 324 -14.15 0.64 -10.50
CA LEU A 324 -12.94 0.83 -9.70
C LEU A 324 -11.92 1.71 -10.44
N MET A 325 -11.64 1.42 -11.71
CA MET A 325 -10.71 2.20 -12.52
C MET A 325 -11.16 3.67 -12.62
N TYR A 326 -12.46 3.91 -12.79
CA TYR A 326 -13.02 5.27 -12.88
C TYR A 326 -12.76 6.07 -11.60
N GLU A 327 -12.98 5.46 -10.44
CA GLU A 327 -12.76 6.11 -9.14
C GLU A 327 -11.27 6.38 -8.89
N LEU A 328 -10.39 5.47 -9.32
CA LEU A 328 -8.94 5.66 -9.24
C LEU A 328 -8.44 6.76 -10.18
N LEU A 329 -8.97 6.83 -11.40
CA LEU A 329 -8.65 7.92 -12.33
C LEU A 329 -9.16 9.27 -11.83
N ASN A 330 -10.33 9.32 -11.19
CA ASN A 330 -10.81 10.53 -10.54
C ASN A 330 -9.89 10.99 -9.40
N VAL A 331 -9.30 10.07 -8.64
CA VAL A 331 -8.23 10.44 -7.69
C VAL A 331 -7.04 11.01 -8.44
N ALA A 332 -6.57 10.31 -9.48
CA ALA A 332 -5.41 10.75 -10.26
C ALA A 332 -5.61 12.14 -10.88
N LEU A 333 -6.78 12.43 -11.46
CA LEU A 333 -7.13 13.72 -12.07
C LEU A 333 -7.14 14.89 -11.06
N ARG A 334 -7.45 14.63 -9.78
CA ARG A 334 -7.33 15.67 -8.73
C ARG A 334 -5.88 16.08 -8.48
N HIS A 335 -4.95 15.15 -8.67
CA HIS A 335 -3.52 15.39 -8.48
C HIS A 335 -2.81 15.79 -9.78
N PHE A 336 -3.36 15.35 -10.91
CA PHE A 336 -2.86 15.56 -12.25
C PHE A 336 -4.00 16.03 -13.17
N PRO A 337 -4.44 17.31 -13.11
CA PRO A 337 -5.57 17.79 -13.90
C PRO A 337 -5.39 17.66 -15.42
N ALA A 338 -4.14 17.62 -15.89
CA ALA A 338 -3.77 17.43 -17.29
C ALA A 338 -3.31 15.98 -17.58
N LEU A 339 -3.88 14.98 -16.92
CA LEU A 339 -3.55 13.56 -17.16
C LEU A 339 -3.98 13.14 -18.57
N PRO A 340 -3.05 12.72 -19.45
CA PRO A 340 -3.39 12.23 -20.79
C PRO A 340 -3.98 10.82 -20.70
N LEU A 341 -5.32 10.72 -20.74
CA LEU A 341 -6.04 9.47 -20.52
C LEU A 341 -5.68 8.38 -21.53
N ASP A 342 -5.40 8.74 -22.78
CA ASP A 342 -4.96 7.86 -23.87
C ASP A 342 -3.65 7.12 -23.57
N ARG A 343 -2.82 7.63 -22.66
CA ARG A 343 -1.60 6.95 -22.21
C ARG A 343 -1.85 5.89 -21.13
N TYR A 344 -2.99 5.94 -20.46
CA TYR A 344 -3.29 5.11 -19.28
C TYR A 344 -4.58 4.29 -19.43
N LEU A 345 -5.30 4.45 -20.54
CA LEU A 345 -6.50 3.71 -20.89
C LEU A 345 -6.39 3.14 -22.30
N PRO A 346 -7.01 1.99 -22.59
CA PRO A 346 -7.21 1.56 -23.96
C PRO A 346 -8.15 2.55 -24.69
N ASP A 347 -7.88 2.79 -25.98
CA ASP A 347 -8.56 3.82 -26.80
C ASP A 347 -10.09 3.80 -26.67
N GLU A 348 -10.69 2.60 -26.71
CA GLU A 348 -12.14 2.39 -26.61
C GLU A 348 -12.78 2.81 -25.26
N PHE A 349 -11.97 2.98 -24.21
CA PHE A 349 -12.40 3.44 -22.90
C PHE A 349 -12.11 4.92 -22.66
N VAL A 350 -11.27 5.57 -23.47
CA VAL A 350 -10.91 6.99 -23.27
C VAL A 350 -12.15 7.86 -23.29
N GLN A 351 -12.97 7.75 -24.35
CA GLN A 351 -14.19 8.55 -24.50
C GLN A 351 -15.18 8.28 -23.35
N LEU A 352 -15.42 7.00 -23.03
CA LEU A 352 -16.32 6.61 -21.94
C LEU A 352 -15.94 7.28 -20.61
N PHE A 353 -14.66 7.25 -20.26
CA PHE A 353 -14.20 7.80 -18.99
C PHE A 353 -14.20 9.34 -18.99
N SER A 354 -13.89 9.96 -20.13
CA SER A 354 -14.03 11.41 -20.32
C SER A 354 -15.49 11.86 -20.12
N ASP A 355 -16.45 11.15 -20.71
CA ASP A 355 -17.87 11.46 -20.60
C ASP A 355 -18.36 11.28 -19.16
N TRP A 356 -17.97 10.20 -18.49
CA TRP A 356 -18.32 9.98 -17.08
C TRP A 356 -17.73 11.04 -16.15
N HIS A 357 -16.48 11.46 -16.38
CA HIS A 357 -15.84 12.51 -15.60
C HIS A 357 -16.57 13.84 -15.78
N LEU A 358 -16.88 14.22 -17.03
CA LEU A 358 -17.64 15.42 -17.35
C LEU A 358 -19.03 15.39 -16.69
N GLN A 359 -19.77 14.29 -16.84
CA GLN A 359 -21.09 14.14 -16.21
C GLN A 359 -21.01 14.27 -14.69
N SER A 360 -20.06 13.61 -14.05
CA SER A 360 -19.84 13.70 -12.60
C SER A 360 -19.53 15.14 -12.15
N ASP A 361 -18.71 15.87 -12.90
CA ASP A 361 -18.39 17.26 -12.58
C ASP A 361 -19.62 18.16 -12.66
N ILE A 362 -20.46 17.98 -13.68
CA ILE A 362 -21.69 18.75 -13.81
C ILE A 362 -22.70 18.35 -12.71
N ASP A 363 -22.80 17.07 -12.36
CA ASP A 363 -23.64 16.60 -11.25
C ASP A 363 -23.21 17.23 -9.92
N GLN A 364 -21.91 17.23 -9.62
CA GLN A 364 -21.38 17.86 -8.42
C GLN A 364 -21.58 19.38 -8.41
N PHE A 365 -21.39 20.03 -9.55
CA PHE A 365 -21.67 21.46 -9.70
C PHE A 365 -23.15 21.75 -9.41
N SER A 366 -24.05 20.95 -9.97
CA SER A 366 -25.49 21.07 -9.78
C SER A 366 -25.88 20.94 -8.30
N LEU A 367 -25.34 19.93 -7.62
CA LEU A 367 -25.55 19.71 -6.19
C LEU A 367 -25.00 20.86 -5.33
N ARG A 368 -23.84 21.43 -5.70
CA ARG A 368 -23.27 22.61 -5.00
C ARG A 368 -24.18 23.82 -5.14
N VAL A 369 -24.64 24.13 -6.36
CA VAL A 369 -25.56 25.26 -6.60
C VAL A 369 -26.85 25.09 -5.79
N ALA A 370 -27.46 23.91 -5.84
CA ALA A 370 -28.66 23.58 -5.05
C ALA A 370 -28.42 23.74 -3.54
N GLY A 371 -27.28 23.23 -3.06
CA GLY A 371 -26.87 23.36 -1.65
C GLY A 371 -26.64 24.80 -1.22
N ASP A 372 -26.08 25.64 -2.09
CA ASP A 372 -25.79 27.05 -1.80
C ASP A 372 -27.04 27.92 -1.81
N TRP A 373 -28.01 27.67 -2.69
CA TRP A 373 -29.32 28.35 -2.65
C TRP A 373 -30.01 28.16 -1.30
N ARG A 374 -29.94 26.95 -0.74
CA ARG A 374 -30.44 26.66 0.59
C ARG A 374 -29.69 27.43 1.68
N ARG A 375 -28.35 27.44 1.64
CA ARG A 375 -27.50 27.99 2.72
C ARG A 375 -27.41 29.51 2.72
N ASN A 376 -27.30 30.12 1.55
CA ASN A 376 -26.84 31.51 1.42
C ASN A 376 -27.80 32.41 0.61
N GLY A 377 -28.77 31.85 -0.10
CA GLY A 377 -29.61 32.60 -1.06
C GLY A 377 -30.88 33.24 -0.50
N GLY A 378 -31.18 33.12 0.79
CA GLY A 378 -32.49 33.52 1.34
C GLY A 378 -33.65 32.61 0.90
N PHE A 379 -33.37 31.54 0.16
CA PHE A 379 -34.35 30.54 -0.30
C PHE A 379 -34.55 29.38 0.69
N GLY A 380 -33.79 29.31 1.80
CA GLY A 380 -33.87 28.22 2.78
C GLY A 380 -35.30 27.94 3.28
N ALA A 381 -36.07 29.00 3.57
CA ALA A 381 -37.47 28.88 4.01
C ALA A 381 -38.43 28.39 2.90
N LYS A 382 -38.06 28.54 1.62
CA LYS A 382 -38.82 28.01 0.47
C LYS A 382 -38.54 26.54 0.20
N PHE A 383 -37.45 26.01 0.78
CA PHE A 383 -37.07 24.60 0.71
C PHE A 383 -37.37 23.85 2.01
N GLU A 384 -38.32 24.34 2.79
CA GLU A 384 -38.83 23.71 4.01
C GLU A 384 -40.35 23.60 3.88
N HIS A 385 -40.89 22.41 4.14
CA HIS A 385 -42.34 22.22 4.22
C HIS A 385 -42.67 21.32 5.42
N ALA A 386 -43.58 21.82 6.26
CA ALA A 386 -43.96 21.20 7.53
C ALA A 386 -42.78 20.86 8.48
N GLY A 387 -41.77 21.73 8.55
CA GLY A 387 -40.58 21.51 9.39
C GLY A 387 -39.57 20.51 8.81
N VAL A 388 -39.83 19.99 7.61
CA VAL A 388 -38.92 19.10 6.89
C VAL A 388 -38.18 19.90 5.82
N PRO A 389 -36.84 19.94 5.85
CA PRO A 389 -36.07 20.54 4.77
C PRO A 389 -36.12 19.63 3.53
N PHE A 390 -36.69 20.14 2.43
CA PHE A 390 -36.71 19.51 1.10
C PHE A 390 -35.44 19.79 0.29
N GLY A 391 -34.67 20.81 0.67
CA GLY A 391 -33.40 21.15 -0.01
C GLY A 391 -32.37 20.00 -0.15
N PRO A 392 -32.21 19.09 0.83
CA PRO A 392 -31.38 17.89 0.70
C PRO A 392 -31.88 16.86 -0.33
N GLY A 393 -33.10 17.03 -0.86
CA GLY A 393 -33.76 16.10 -1.77
C GLY A 393 -34.34 16.78 -3.00
N MET A 394 -33.83 17.95 -3.42
CA MET A 394 -34.10 18.42 -4.78
C MET A 394 -33.57 17.35 -5.73
N GLU A 395 -34.49 16.55 -6.28
CA GLU A 395 -34.17 15.44 -7.15
C GLU A 395 -33.28 15.97 -8.27
N TYR A 396 -32.18 15.25 -8.52
CA TYR A 396 -31.19 15.54 -9.54
C TYR A 396 -31.80 16.12 -10.84
N HIS A 397 -32.91 15.53 -11.28
CA HIS A 397 -33.66 15.95 -12.46
C HIS A 397 -34.15 17.40 -12.41
N LEU A 398 -34.73 17.87 -11.29
CA LEU A 398 -35.22 19.23 -11.17
C LEU A 398 -34.08 20.26 -11.25
N VAL A 399 -32.96 19.99 -10.58
CA VAL A 399 -31.79 20.88 -10.60
C VAL A 399 -31.17 20.90 -11.98
N ARG A 400 -30.99 19.73 -12.60
CA ARG A 400 -30.50 19.60 -13.97
C ARG A 400 -31.37 20.38 -14.94
N ASP A 401 -32.70 20.25 -14.85
CA ASP A 401 -33.64 20.92 -15.75
C ASP A 401 -33.60 22.45 -15.59
N ILE A 402 -33.44 22.96 -14.36
CA ILE A 402 -33.28 24.41 -14.11
C ILE A 402 -31.96 24.94 -14.70
N LEU A 403 -30.86 24.22 -14.49
CA LEU A 403 -29.54 24.60 -15.00
C LEU A 403 -29.51 24.56 -16.54
N THR A 404 -30.15 23.56 -17.14
CA THR A 404 -30.28 23.42 -18.59
C THR A 404 -31.14 24.53 -19.19
N THR A 405 -32.31 24.79 -18.60
CA THR A 405 -33.29 25.73 -19.17
C THR A 405 -32.88 27.19 -19.01
N TYR A 406 -32.21 27.53 -17.91
CA TYR A 406 -32.00 28.94 -17.54
C TYR A 406 -30.53 29.36 -17.54
N LEU A 407 -29.58 28.43 -17.45
CA LEU A 407 -28.15 28.74 -17.36
C LEU A 407 -27.32 28.10 -18.49
N ASP A 408 -27.95 27.39 -19.44
CA ASP A 408 -27.31 26.73 -20.59
C ASP A 408 -26.20 25.73 -20.24
N VAL A 409 -26.12 25.34 -18.97
CA VAL A 409 -25.28 24.22 -18.51
C VAL A 409 -25.94 22.95 -19.05
N PHE A 410 -25.20 21.99 -19.62
CA PHE A 410 -25.71 20.78 -20.32
C PHE A 410 -26.08 20.92 -21.81
N GLN A 411 -25.93 22.07 -22.48
CA GLN A 411 -26.09 22.16 -23.94
C GLN A 411 -24.84 21.72 -24.71
N GLN A 412 -24.50 20.43 -24.70
CA GLN A 412 -23.74 19.79 -25.79
C GLN A 412 -24.20 18.34 -25.94
N GLY A 413 -24.56 17.97 -27.17
CA GLY A 413 -25.12 16.66 -27.49
C GLY A 413 -24.10 15.53 -27.36
N GLU A 414 -24.47 14.47 -26.67
CA GLU A 414 -24.66 13.09 -27.16
C GLU A 414 -25.20 12.25 -26.00
N GLN A 415 -26.19 11.40 -26.29
CA GLN A 415 -26.84 10.47 -25.36
C GLN A 415 -25.97 9.25 -25.07
#